data_AF-A0AAW5ECA5-F1
#
_entry.id   AF-A0AAW5ECA5-F1
#
_cell.length_a   1.000
_cell.length_b   1.000
_cell.length_c   1.000
_cell.angle_alpha   90.00
_cell.angle_beta   90.00
_cell.angle_gamma   90.00
#
_symmetry.space_group_name_H-M   'P 1'
#
loop_
_entity.id
_entity.type
_entity.pdbx_description
1 polymer ?
#
loop_
_entity_poly.entity_id
_entity_poly.type
_entity_poly.pdbx_seq_one_letter_code
_entity_poly.pdbx_strand_id
1 'polypeptide(L)'
;HVPRGTLSHWCRIKNGVIENWQAVVPSTWNASPKDANGVGGSYEQCLIGLKIADVKQPLEIIRKIHSYDPCIACAVHVMDTKGNNLSEYKVNASL
;
A
#
# COMPACT_ATOMS: atom_id res chain seq x y z
N HIS A 1 1.69 0.83 18.28
CA HIS A 1 2.74 1.05 17.26
C HIS A 1 2.62 -0.05 16.23
N VAL A 2 2.62 0.26 14.93
CA VAL A 2 2.78 -0.75 13.88
C VAL A 2 4.12 -0.55 13.16
N PRO A 3 4.72 -1.60 12.55
CA PRO A 3 6.09 -1.52 12.03
C PRO A 3 6.30 -0.46 10.93
N ARG A 4 5.24 -0.14 10.17
CA ARG A 4 5.32 0.64 8.94
C ARG A 4 4.93 2.11 9.08
N GLY A 5 4.53 2.56 10.27
CA GLY A 5 4.10 3.95 10.54
C GLY A 5 2.75 4.05 11.27
N THR A 6 1.92 5.03 10.90
CA THR A 6 0.64 5.31 11.56
C THR A 6 -0.50 4.49 10.98
N LEU A 7 -1.25 3.82 11.86
CA LEU A 7 -2.46 3.06 11.56
C LEU A 7 -3.66 3.69 12.27
N SER A 8 -4.76 3.89 11.56
CA SER A 8 -6.01 4.39 12.14
C SER A 8 -7.21 3.62 11.61
N HIS A 9 -8.02 3.10 12.52
CA HIS A 9 -9.33 2.53 12.22
C HIS A 9 -10.40 3.49 12.69
N TRP A 10 -11.39 3.76 11.82
CA TRP A 10 -12.50 4.65 12.07
C TRP A 10 -13.79 3.84 11.99
N CYS A 11 -14.56 3.84 13.08
CA CYS A 11 -15.81 3.10 13.18
C CYS A 11 -16.95 4.08 13.50
N ARG A 12 -18.04 4.00 12.72
CA ARG A 12 -19.29 4.71 13.00
C ARG A 12 -20.37 3.68 13.31
N ILE A 13 -20.93 3.76 14.52
CA ILE A 13 -21.98 2.85 15.00
C ILE A 13 -23.31 3.59 15.02
N LYS A 14 -24.37 2.96 14.51
CA LYS A 14 -25.74 3.48 14.52
C LYS A 14 -26.71 2.34 14.73
N ASN A 15 -27.71 2.52 15.61
CA ASN A 15 -28.72 1.50 15.92
C ASN A 15 -28.12 0.14 16.34
N GLY A 16 -26.99 0.16 17.06
CA GLY A 16 -26.32 -1.06 17.52
C GLY A 16 -25.52 -1.82 16.44
N VAL A 17 -25.43 -1.30 15.21
CA VAL A 17 -24.65 -1.90 14.12
C VAL A 17 -23.57 -0.94 13.60
N ILE A 18 -22.51 -1.49 13.00
CA ILE A 18 -21.48 -0.70 12.32
C ILE A 18 -22.08 -0.16 11.02
N GLU A 19 -22.30 1.15 10.95
CA GLU A 19 -22.77 1.84 9.74
C GLU A 19 -21.62 2.13 8.77
N ASN A 20 -20.41 2.38 9.29
CA ASN A 20 -19.22 2.59 8.47
C ASN A 20 -17.95 2.14 9.20
N TRP A 21 -17.05 1.51 8.44
CA TRP A 21 -15.71 1.13 8.90
C TRP A 21 -14.69 1.56 7.85
N GLN A 22 -13.68 2.33 8.27
CA GLN A 22 -12.61 2.81 7.39
C GLN A 22 -11.26 2.54 8.05
N ALA A 23 -10.33 1.94 7.31
CA ALA A 23 -8.95 1.79 7.73
C ALA A 23 -8.07 2.70 6.89
N VAL A 24 -7.27 3.53 7.55
CA VAL A 24 -6.20 4.31 6.92
C VAL A 24 -4.89 3.79 7.48
N VAL A 25 -4.10 3.14 6.63
CA VAL A 25 -2.94 2.35 7.09
C VAL A 25 -1.63 2.94 6.58
N PRO A 26 -0.47 2.54 7.15
CA PRO A 26 0.79 3.22 6.85
C PRO A 26 1.17 3.18 5.37
N SER A 27 0.97 2.04 4.71
CA SER A 27 1.27 1.91 3.28
C SER A 27 0.30 2.72 2.38
N THR A 28 -0.92 3.03 2.84
CA THR A 28 -1.84 3.93 2.12
C THR A 28 -1.25 5.35 2.02
N TRP A 29 -0.60 5.82 3.09
CA TRP A 29 0.10 7.11 3.07
C TRP A 29 1.32 7.08 2.14
N ASN A 30 2.17 6.06 2.27
CA ASN A 30 3.44 5.99 1.55
C ASN A 30 3.29 5.72 0.05
N ALA A 31 2.35 4.84 -0.31
CA ALA A 31 2.05 4.46 -1.70
C ALA A 31 0.86 5.22 -2.27
N SER A 32 0.50 6.37 -1.69
CA SER A 32 -0.57 7.21 -2.22
C SER A 32 -0.22 7.70 -3.63
N PRO A 33 -1.19 7.69 -4.56
CA PRO A 33 -1.03 8.38 -5.84
C PRO A 33 -1.07 9.89 -5.61
N LYS A 34 -0.92 10.66 -6.70
CA LYS A 34 -1.10 12.11 -6.66
C LYS A 34 -2.44 12.51 -6.02
N ASP A 35 -2.36 13.47 -5.11
CA ASP A 35 -3.53 14.07 -4.49
C ASP A 35 -4.31 14.98 -5.47
N ALA A 36 -5.37 15.62 -4.98
CA ALA A 36 -6.19 16.53 -5.78
C ALA A 36 -5.43 17.76 -6.31
N ASN A 37 -4.30 18.12 -5.69
CA ASN A 37 -3.42 19.21 -6.13
C ASN A 37 -2.27 18.72 -7.03
N GLY A 38 -2.24 17.42 -7.36
CA GLY A 38 -1.19 16.82 -8.17
C GLY A 38 0.09 16.47 -7.40
N VAL A 39 0.09 16.55 -6.06
CA VAL A 39 1.25 16.24 -5.21
C VAL A 39 1.35 14.73 -5.06
N GLY A 40 2.45 14.15 -5.55
CA GLY A 40 2.72 12.72 -5.43
C GLY A 40 3.02 12.27 -4.01
N GLY A 41 2.69 11.02 -3.69
CA GLY A 41 2.98 10.40 -2.39
C GLY A 41 4.47 10.11 -2.17
N SER A 42 4.80 9.60 -0.99
CA SER A 42 6.19 9.35 -0.57
C SER A 42 6.99 8.49 -1.55
N TYR A 43 6.36 7.47 -2.15
CA TYR A 43 7.01 6.61 -3.15
C TYR A 43 7.35 7.37 -4.44
N GLU A 44 6.42 8.17 -4.95
CA GLU A 44 6.66 8.94 -6.17
C GLU A 44 7.74 9.99 -5.95
N GLN A 45 7.65 10.74 -4.84
CA GLN A 45 8.61 11.81 -4.51
C GLN A 45 10.02 11.27 -4.26
N CYS A 46 10.15 10.10 -3.62
CA CYS A 46 11.46 9.56 -3.33
C CYS A 46 12.18 9.09 -4.61
N LEU A 47 11.48 8.78 -5.69
CA LEU A 47 12.11 8.37 -6.95
C LEU A 47 12.58 9.56 -7.81
N ILE A 48 12.13 10.78 -7.53
CA ILE A 48 12.54 11.98 -8.28
C ILE A 48 14.04 12.22 -8.09
N GLY A 49 14.76 12.34 -9.21
CA GLY A 49 16.21 12.56 -9.22
C GLY A 49 17.06 11.33 -8.90
N LEU A 50 16.46 10.13 -8.83
CA LEU A 50 17.21 8.89 -8.65
C LEU A 50 18.03 8.58 -9.91
N LYS A 51 19.35 8.41 -9.72
CA LYS A 51 20.24 7.94 -10.79
C LYS A 51 20.12 6.43 -10.90
N ILE A 52 19.90 5.95 -12.12
CA ILE A 52 19.78 4.52 -12.43
C ILE A 52 20.97 4.14 -13.31
N ALA A 53 21.75 3.16 -12.87
CA ALA A 53 22.91 2.68 -13.62
C ALA A 53 22.51 1.86 -14.86
N ASP A 54 21.52 0.96 -14.70
CA ASP A 54 20.95 0.17 -15.81
C ASP A 54 19.41 0.13 -15.69
N VAL A 55 18.73 0.62 -16.73
CA VAL A 55 17.27 0.66 -16.79
C VAL A 55 16.67 -0.75 -16.92
N LYS A 56 17.39 -1.71 -17.51
CA LYS A 56 16.92 -3.10 -17.61
C LYS A 56 16.98 -3.83 -16.27
N GLN A 57 17.78 -3.33 -15.32
CA GLN A 57 17.94 -3.90 -13.98
C GLN A 57 17.86 -2.78 -12.94
N PRO A 58 16.66 -2.21 -12.68
CA PRO A 58 16.50 -1.01 -11.85
C PRO A 58 16.60 -1.31 -10.35
N LEU A 59 17.78 -1.76 -9.91
CA LEU A 59 18.06 -2.16 -8.54
C LEU A 59 17.87 -1.00 -7.56
N GLU A 60 18.20 0.22 -7.99
CA GLU A 60 18.10 1.43 -7.18
C GLU A 60 16.66 1.76 -6.83
N ILE A 61 15.72 1.53 -7.76
CA ILE A 61 14.28 1.71 -7.53
C ILE A 61 13.82 0.71 -6.47
N ILE A 62 14.13 -0.57 -6.67
CA ILE A 62 13.74 -1.65 -5.76
C ILE A 62 14.29 -1.38 -4.36
N ARG A 63 15.57 -1.01 -4.25
CA ARG A 63 16.22 -0.71 -2.97
C ARG A 63 15.54 0.44 -2.22
N LYS A 64 15.14 1.49 -2.93
CA LYS A 64 14.50 2.66 -2.32
C LYS A 64 13.05 2.41 -1.93
N ILE A 65 12.31 1.62 -2.71
CA ILE A 65 10.92 1.25 -2.36
C ILE A 65 10.92 0.22 -1.22
N HIS A 66 11.80 -0.77 -1.24
CA HIS A 66 11.89 -1.77 -0.17
C HIS A 66 12.29 -1.19 1.18
N SER A 67 12.98 -0.04 1.24
CA SER A 67 13.26 0.61 2.53
C SER A 67 12.00 1.09 3.26
N TYR A 68 10.85 1.18 2.57
CA TYR A 68 9.57 1.50 3.19
C TYR A 68 8.77 0.26 3.63
N ASP A 69 9.31 -0.95 3.45
CA ASP A 69 8.65 -2.23 3.75
C ASP A 69 7.20 -2.30 3.20
N PRO A 70 7.03 -2.26 1.86
CA PRO A 70 5.73 -2.16 1.21
C PRO A 70 4.83 -3.36 1.55
N CYS A 71 3.67 -3.10 2.15
CA CYS A 71 2.59 -4.07 2.28
C CYS A 71 1.39 -3.66 1.41
N ILE A 72 1.32 -4.18 0.18
CA ILE A 72 0.25 -3.83 -0.77
C ILE A 72 -1.12 -4.38 -0.34
N ALA A 73 -1.15 -5.57 0.26
CA ALA A 73 -2.37 -6.10 0.87
C ALA A 73 -2.91 -5.17 1.96
N CYS A 74 -2.01 -4.57 2.76
CA CYS A 74 -2.36 -3.54 3.73
C CYS A 74 -2.86 -2.28 3.03
N ALA A 75 -2.21 -1.80 1.97
CA ALA A 75 -2.56 -0.52 1.33
C ALA A 75 -3.99 -0.48 0.75
N VAL A 76 -4.48 -1.61 0.21
CA VAL A 76 -5.75 -1.67 -0.56
C VAL A 76 -6.90 -2.32 0.23
N HIS A 77 -6.62 -3.11 1.27
CA HIS A 77 -7.64 -3.81 2.07
C HIS A 77 -8.57 -4.70 1.24
N VAL A 78 -8.02 -5.58 0.40
CA VAL A 78 -8.82 -6.50 -0.43
C VAL A 78 -9.60 -7.45 0.49
N MET A 79 -10.92 -7.24 0.59
CA MET A 79 -11.83 -8.00 1.44
C MET A 79 -13.17 -8.22 0.72
N ASP A 80 -13.77 -9.40 0.90
CA ASP A 80 -15.13 -9.70 0.48
C ASP A 80 -16.00 -9.89 1.72
N THR A 81 -17.14 -9.21 1.76
CA THR A 81 -18.13 -9.33 2.84
C THR A 81 -19.04 -10.54 2.68
N LYS A 82 -19.04 -11.18 1.51
CA LYS A 82 -19.88 -12.34 1.17
C LYS A 82 -19.15 -13.69 1.28
N GLY A 83 -17.86 -13.68 1.66
CA GLY A 83 -17.07 -14.90 1.89
C GLY A 83 -16.61 -15.62 0.62
N ASN A 84 -16.63 -14.98 -0.55
CA ASN A 84 -16.09 -15.56 -1.77
C ASN A 84 -14.56 -15.47 -1.79
N ASN A 85 -13.93 -16.46 -2.42
CA ASN A 85 -12.50 -16.40 -2.72
C ASN A 85 -12.24 -15.33 -3.79
N LEU A 86 -11.48 -14.29 -3.43
CA LEU A 86 -11.18 -13.16 -4.32
C LEU A 86 -10.13 -13.50 -5.37
N SER A 87 -9.12 -14.30 -5.01
CA SER A 87 -8.09 -14.78 -5.95
C SER A 87 -7.18 -15.81 -5.28
N GLU A 88 -6.74 -16.82 -6.04
CA GLU A 88 -5.67 -17.76 -5.65
C GLU A 88 -4.56 -17.68 -6.70
N TYR A 89 -3.30 -17.58 -6.26
CA TYR A 89 -2.15 -17.59 -7.16
C TYR A 89 -1.08 -18.57 -6.66
N LYS A 90 -0.59 -19.40 -7.58
CA LYS A 90 0.46 -20.39 -7.31
C LYS A 90 1.73 -19.95 -8.03
N VAL A 91 2.74 -19.54 -7.26
CA VAL A 91 4.07 -19.23 -7.80
C VAL A 91 4.85 -20.55 -7.90
N ASN A 92 5.30 -20.91 -9.09
CA ASN A 92 6.18 -22.05 -9.28
C ASN A 92 7.63 -21.57 -9.08
N ALA A 93 8.31 -22.06 -8.03
CA ALA A 93 9.66 -21.63 -7.66
C ALA A 93 10.78 -22.26 -8.53
N SER A 94 10.43 -22.73 -9.72
CA SER A 94 11.34 -23.37 -10.67
C SER A 94 11.37 -22.57 -11.98
N LEU A 95 12.04 -21.42 -11.93
CA LEU A 95 12.53 -20.67 -13.09
C LEU A 95 13.94 -20.17 -12.77
#